data_AF-A0AAJ4A489-F1
#
_entry.id   AF-A0AAJ4A489-F1
#
_cell.length_a   1.000
_cell.length_b   1.000
_cell.length_c   1.000
_cell.angle_alpha   90.00
_cell.angle_beta   90.00
_cell.angle_gamma   90.00
#
_symmetry.space_group_name_H-M   'P 1'
#
loop_
_entity.id
_entity.type
_entity.pdbx_description
1 polymer ?
#
loop_
_entity_poly.entity_id
_entity_poly.type
_entity_poly.pdbx_seq_one_letter_code
_entity_poly.pdbx_strand_id
1 'polypeptide(L)'
;MIQLKASRCIRSLSKESNCNRCEIICPTGAIVVGDNPLPAINFSSCVGCGACDAVCPNEALSLDDFNSTNFFFKYIEESDNLISCRKNVPCIAALNVENIISMALLKKKMIFDIGHCDACAIAHKCKPEIEKNYEEALYILEAIQSDAVIELKDVKYEDKDEVKESNRREFFSRINLKNVAKTKMKFEKEIQKATDALVEHTLQKSDIALLKQKRITDRRKLLFMALRRVDKPSIYHTIEAGELTFTSMKQIDSKTCTACQMCYRVCPSGALSSDIKNSKIDFDPLLCIKCHICHDVCEPNAIILSPVYKIKEFFEPEVHNLIKFNVKRCDECNMIFSTNNSSDKLCYRCKAEEEEARELWGIKENI
;
A
#
# COMPACT_ATOMS: atom_id res chain seq x y z
N MET A 1 5.62 18.98 -4.07
CA MET A 1 6.20 18.42 -2.81
C MET A 1 5.53 17.09 -2.50
N ILE A 2 6.20 16.19 -1.78
CA ILE A 2 5.53 14.98 -1.25
C ILE A 2 4.63 15.34 -0.07
N GLN A 3 3.56 14.60 0.15
CA GLN A 3 2.66 14.72 1.30
C GLN A 3 2.45 13.37 1.96
N LEU A 4 2.34 13.35 3.28
CA LEU A 4 1.94 12.18 4.06
C LEU A 4 0.53 12.38 4.63
N LYS A 5 -0.38 11.45 4.32
CA LYS A 5 -1.69 11.30 4.97
C LYS A 5 -1.54 10.29 6.11
N ALA A 6 -1.29 10.78 7.31
CA ALA A 6 -0.99 9.95 8.48
C ALA A 6 -2.09 8.92 8.77
N SER A 7 -3.37 9.28 8.59
CA SER A 7 -4.52 8.36 8.68
C SER A 7 -4.47 7.15 7.74
N ARG A 8 -3.69 7.19 6.67
CA ARG A 8 -3.54 6.08 5.71
C ARG A 8 -2.26 5.27 5.90
N CYS A 9 -1.29 5.77 6.66
CA CYS A 9 -0.06 5.03 6.92
C CYS A 9 -0.39 3.82 7.80
N ILE A 10 -0.02 2.60 7.37
CA ILE A 10 -0.37 1.40 8.13
C ILE A 10 0.34 1.33 9.49
N ARG A 11 1.46 2.05 9.66
CA ARG A 11 2.14 2.20 10.94
C ARG A 11 1.29 2.97 11.97
N SER A 12 0.34 3.77 11.51
CA SER A 12 -0.64 4.43 12.40
C SER A 12 -1.68 3.47 12.99
N LEU A 13 -1.80 2.24 12.46
CA LEU A 13 -2.80 1.26 12.88
C LEU A 13 -2.31 0.35 14.00
N SER A 14 -1.00 0.15 14.11
CA SER A 14 -0.37 -0.64 15.16
C SER A 14 1.10 -0.27 15.34
N LYS A 15 1.54 -0.24 16.59
CA LYS A 15 2.97 -0.10 16.95
C LYS A 15 3.82 -1.27 16.46
N GLU A 16 3.21 -2.44 16.25
CA GLU A 16 3.90 -3.64 15.75
C GLU A 16 4.20 -3.58 14.25
N SER A 17 3.72 -2.55 13.55
CA SER A 17 3.95 -2.47 12.11
C SER A 17 5.43 -2.34 11.78
N ASN A 18 5.91 -3.19 10.87
CA ASN A 18 7.29 -3.17 10.41
C ASN A 18 7.46 -2.51 9.04
N CYS A 19 6.44 -1.79 8.56
CA CYS A 19 6.48 -1.21 7.21
C CYS A 19 7.49 -0.07 7.09
N ASN A 20 8.43 -0.21 6.15
CA ASN A 20 9.46 0.80 5.82
C ASN A 20 9.66 0.96 4.29
N ARG A 21 8.71 0.51 3.46
CA ARG A 21 8.84 0.47 1.99
C ARG A 21 9.24 1.82 1.38
N CYS A 22 8.67 2.92 1.88
CA CYS A 22 8.94 4.28 1.41
C CYS A 22 10.37 4.76 1.70
N GLU A 23 10.98 4.28 2.78
CA GLU A 23 12.37 4.57 3.14
C GLU A 23 13.30 3.74 2.26
N ILE A 24 13.04 2.42 2.12
CA ILE A 24 13.85 1.51 1.30
C ILE A 24 13.97 1.99 -0.15
N ILE A 25 12.88 2.47 -0.74
CA ILE A 25 12.86 2.91 -2.15
C ILE A 25 13.40 4.33 -2.34
N CYS A 26 13.53 5.13 -1.28
CA CYS A 26 13.90 6.54 -1.41
C CYS A 26 15.34 6.68 -1.93
N PRO A 27 15.57 7.20 -3.15
CA PRO A 27 16.90 7.26 -3.74
C PRO A 27 17.82 8.30 -3.09
N THR A 28 17.26 9.25 -2.33
CA THR A 28 18.01 10.36 -1.73
C THR A 28 18.07 10.29 -0.21
N GLY A 29 17.47 9.27 0.42
CA GLY A 29 17.35 9.22 1.87
C GLY A 29 16.43 10.30 2.47
N ALA A 30 15.60 10.96 1.64
CA ALA A 30 14.68 11.99 2.08
C ALA A 30 13.55 11.48 3.00
N ILE A 31 13.33 10.17 3.09
CA ILE A 31 12.32 9.57 3.98
C ILE A 31 13.03 8.64 4.94
N VAL A 32 12.82 8.87 6.23
CA VAL A 32 13.37 8.04 7.32
C VAL A 32 12.21 7.54 8.17
N VAL A 33 12.14 6.23 8.41
CA VAL A 33 11.15 5.65 9.32
C VAL A 33 11.79 5.40 10.69
N GLY A 34 12.90 4.68 10.75
CA GLY A 34 13.56 4.35 12.03
C GLY A 34 12.57 3.81 13.08
N ASP A 35 12.72 4.26 14.32
CA ASP A 35 11.80 3.94 15.43
C ASP A 35 10.53 4.80 15.45
N ASN A 36 10.36 5.71 14.48
CA ASN A 36 9.21 6.59 14.44
C ASN A 36 7.93 5.83 14.03
N PRO A 37 6.77 6.19 14.62
CA PRO A 37 5.49 5.62 14.20
C PRO A 37 5.08 6.09 12.80
N LEU A 38 5.58 7.24 12.35
CA LEU A 38 5.29 7.80 11.02
C LEU A 38 6.60 8.17 10.31
N PRO A 39 6.66 8.09 8.97
CA PRO A 39 7.84 8.53 8.22
C PRO A 39 8.14 10.01 8.45
N ALA A 40 9.38 10.31 8.82
CA ALA A 40 9.93 11.65 8.80
C ALA A 40 10.43 11.98 7.39
N ILE A 41 10.22 13.22 6.93
CA ILE A 41 10.51 13.60 5.55
C ILE A 41 11.40 14.84 5.52
N ASN A 42 12.55 14.75 4.86
CA ASN A 42 13.37 15.89 4.48
C ASN A 42 12.92 16.37 3.09
N PHE A 43 12.32 17.56 3.04
CA PHE A 43 11.76 18.11 1.81
C PHE A 43 12.81 18.77 0.89
N SER A 44 13.97 19.18 1.41
CA SER A 44 15.07 19.70 0.59
C SER A 44 15.74 18.57 -0.22
N SER A 45 15.86 17.39 0.39
CA SER A 45 16.44 16.18 -0.21
C SER A 45 15.46 15.42 -1.12
N CYS A 46 14.16 15.75 -1.08
CA CYS A 46 13.15 15.09 -1.89
C CYS A 46 13.16 15.60 -3.33
N VAL A 47 13.50 14.74 -4.28
CA VAL A 47 13.49 15.08 -5.72
C VAL A 47 12.15 14.88 -6.42
N GLY A 48 11.10 14.48 -5.68
CA GLY A 48 9.76 14.33 -6.23
C GLY A 48 9.58 13.20 -7.26
N CYS A 49 10.42 12.16 -7.24
CA CYS A 49 10.35 11.06 -8.22
C CYS A 49 9.10 10.19 -8.11
N GLY A 50 8.43 10.17 -6.96
CA GLY A 50 7.15 9.45 -6.77
C GLY A 50 7.28 7.95 -6.45
N ALA A 51 8.49 7.39 -6.37
CA ALA A 51 8.67 5.96 -6.09
C ALA A 51 8.06 5.52 -4.74
N CYS A 52 8.16 6.36 -3.72
CA CYS A 52 7.58 6.12 -2.40
C CYS A 52 6.04 6.12 -2.38
N ASP A 53 5.39 6.90 -3.26
CA ASP A 53 3.94 6.86 -3.47
C ASP A 53 3.55 5.52 -4.13
N ALA A 54 4.30 5.09 -5.14
CA ALA A 54 4.06 3.83 -5.84
C ALA A 54 4.17 2.59 -4.95
N VAL A 55 5.20 2.49 -4.10
CA VAL A 55 5.40 1.33 -3.21
C VAL A 55 4.51 1.35 -1.96
N CYS A 56 3.82 2.46 -1.69
CA CYS A 56 2.96 2.60 -0.52
C CYS A 56 1.67 1.79 -0.72
N PRO A 57 1.45 0.68 0.02
CA PRO A 57 0.33 -0.23 -0.27
C PRO A 57 -1.04 0.40 0.00
N ASN A 58 -1.10 1.45 0.82
CA ASN A 58 -2.35 2.09 1.25
C ASN A 58 -2.48 3.56 0.80
N GLU A 59 -1.62 4.02 -0.13
CA GLU A 59 -1.63 5.40 -0.68
C GLU A 59 -1.59 6.48 0.42
N ALA A 60 -0.68 6.28 1.37
CA ALA A 60 -0.42 7.24 2.44
C ALA A 60 0.47 8.40 1.97
N LEU A 61 1.30 8.18 0.96
CA LEU A 61 2.12 9.20 0.34
C LEU A 61 1.48 9.68 -0.96
N SER A 62 1.74 10.91 -1.37
CA SER A 62 1.32 11.47 -2.66
C SER A 62 2.18 12.67 -3.04
N LEU A 63 2.30 12.96 -4.34
CA LEU A 63 2.97 14.18 -4.82
C LEU A 63 1.95 15.30 -5.08
N ASP A 64 2.35 16.55 -4.90
CA ASP A 64 1.53 17.72 -5.28
C ASP A 64 1.36 17.82 -6.80
N ASP A 65 2.44 17.58 -7.55
CA ASP A 65 2.54 17.90 -8.97
C ASP A 65 2.29 16.68 -9.87
N PHE A 66 2.11 15.50 -9.27
CA PHE A 66 1.80 14.26 -9.98
C PHE A 66 0.84 13.39 -9.17
N ASN A 67 -0.16 12.84 -9.85
CA ASN A 67 -1.09 11.88 -9.26
C ASN A 67 -1.32 10.76 -10.26
N SER A 68 -1.04 9.51 -9.85
CA SER A 68 -1.12 8.36 -10.76
C SER A 68 -2.53 8.09 -11.28
N THR A 69 -3.57 8.41 -10.51
CA THR A 69 -4.98 8.27 -10.96
C THR A 69 -5.33 9.29 -12.04
N ASN A 70 -4.94 10.55 -11.87
CA ASN A 70 -5.13 11.58 -12.90
C ASN A 70 -4.31 11.26 -14.15
N PHE A 71 -3.06 10.82 -13.96
CA PHE A 71 -2.21 10.36 -15.05
C PHE A 71 -2.84 9.20 -15.81
N PHE A 72 -3.39 8.20 -15.10
CA PHE A 72 -4.10 7.07 -15.70
C PHE A 72 -5.18 7.55 -16.67
N PHE A 73 -6.12 8.40 -16.22
CA PHE A 73 -7.22 8.85 -17.08
C PHE A 73 -6.71 9.65 -18.29
N LYS A 74 -5.80 10.59 -18.07
CA LYS A 74 -5.18 11.37 -19.15
C LYS A 74 -4.47 10.46 -20.16
N TYR A 75 -3.67 9.51 -19.68
CA TYR A 75 -2.92 8.60 -20.52
C TYR A 75 -3.85 7.73 -21.38
N ILE A 76 -4.92 7.17 -20.81
CA ILE A 76 -5.91 6.36 -21.56
C ILE A 76 -6.57 7.16 -22.71
N GLU A 77 -6.77 8.47 -22.56
CA GLU A 77 -7.38 9.33 -23.59
C GLU A 77 -6.41 9.76 -24.70
N GLU A 78 -5.11 9.85 -24.42
CA GLU A 78 -4.10 10.27 -25.40
C GLU A 78 -3.88 9.22 -26.52
N SER A 79 -3.48 9.62 -27.72
CA SER A 79 -3.16 8.65 -28.79
C SER A 79 -1.78 8.01 -28.64
N ASP A 80 -0.86 8.68 -27.94
CA ASP A 80 0.50 8.22 -27.73
C ASP A 80 0.57 7.15 -26.62
N ASN A 81 1.46 6.17 -26.81
CA ASN A 81 1.70 5.05 -25.92
C ASN A 81 3.03 5.17 -25.16
N LEU A 82 3.71 6.32 -25.27
CA LEU A 82 4.99 6.58 -24.62
C LEU A 82 4.82 7.14 -23.21
N ILE A 83 5.43 6.46 -22.24
CA ILE A 83 5.62 6.93 -20.86
C ILE A 83 7.11 7.23 -20.67
N SER A 84 7.43 8.49 -20.37
CA SER A 84 8.82 8.94 -20.18
C SER A 84 8.92 9.98 -19.05
N CYS A 85 10.04 9.94 -18.33
CA CYS A 85 10.39 10.90 -17.29
C CYS A 85 10.62 12.33 -17.84
N ARG A 86 10.83 12.46 -19.14
CA ARG A 86 10.96 13.75 -19.86
C ARG A 86 9.68 14.19 -20.56
N LYS A 87 8.55 13.53 -20.28
CA LYS A 87 7.30 13.77 -20.98
C LYS A 87 6.10 13.92 -20.06
N ASN A 88 5.75 12.86 -19.32
CA ASN A 88 4.42 12.75 -18.71
C ASN A 88 4.39 12.13 -17.31
N VAL A 89 5.53 11.67 -16.80
CA VAL A 89 5.70 11.22 -15.42
C VAL A 89 6.95 11.86 -14.82
N PRO A 90 7.03 12.09 -13.50
CA PRO A 90 8.27 12.56 -12.86
C PRO A 90 9.37 11.49 -12.90
N CYS A 91 8.97 10.22 -12.79
CA CYS A 91 9.79 9.04 -12.98
C CYS A 91 8.82 7.88 -13.28
N ILE A 92 9.25 6.88 -14.06
CA ILE A 92 8.44 5.68 -14.29
C ILE A 92 8.20 4.94 -12.97
N ALA A 93 9.12 5.03 -12.00
CA ALA A 93 8.97 4.47 -10.66
C ALA A 93 7.77 5.03 -9.88
N ALA A 94 7.13 6.13 -10.32
CA ALA A 94 5.88 6.62 -9.74
C ALA A 94 4.66 5.75 -10.07
N LEU A 95 4.81 4.76 -10.95
CA LEU A 95 3.77 3.82 -11.35
C LEU A 95 4.05 2.45 -10.72
N ASN A 96 3.07 1.90 -9.99
CA ASN A 96 3.14 0.54 -9.47
C ASN A 96 2.53 -0.46 -10.47
N VAL A 97 2.68 -1.74 -10.17
CA VAL A 97 2.17 -2.86 -11.00
C VAL A 97 0.67 -2.74 -11.29
N GLU A 98 -0.14 -2.35 -10.31
CA GLU A 98 -1.59 -2.14 -10.51
C GLU A 98 -1.86 -1.06 -11.57
N ASN A 99 -1.13 0.07 -11.54
CA ASN A 99 -1.26 1.10 -12.56
C ASN A 99 -0.86 0.57 -13.94
N ILE A 100 0.26 -0.15 -14.04
CA ILE A 100 0.79 -0.68 -15.30
C ILE A 100 -0.21 -1.64 -15.94
N ILE A 101 -0.68 -2.64 -15.19
CA ILE A 101 -1.66 -3.62 -15.69
C ILE A 101 -2.96 -2.93 -16.09
N SER A 102 -3.46 -2.01 -15.25
CA SER A 102 -4.70 -1.30 -15.53
C SER A 102 -4.61 -0.51 -16.83
N MET A 103 -3.48 0.16 -17.08
CA MET A 103 -3.28 0.91 -18.33
C MET A 103 -3.06 -0.03 -19.51
N ALA A 104 -2.28 -1.10 -19.35
CA ALA A 104 -1.97 -2.05 -20.41
C ALA A 104 -3.23 -2.73 -20.95
N LEU A 105 -4.15 -3.14 -20.07
CA LEU A 105 -5.41 -3.77 -20.45
C LEU A 105 -6.30 -2.86 -21.31
N LEU A 106 -6.20 -1.54 -21.13
CA LEU A 106 -7.03 -0.56 -21.85
C LEU A 106 -6.33 0.04 -23.08
N LYS A 107 -5.00 0.22 -23.05
CA LYS A 107 -4.21 0.75 -24.16
C LYS A 107 -3.80 -0.28 -25.19
N LYS A 108 -3.68 -1.55 -24.77
CA LYS A 108 -3.10 -2.66 -25.54
C LYS A 108 -1.63 -2.52 -25.90
N LYS A 109 -1.08 -1.31 -26.04
CA LYS A 109 0.34 -1.07 -26.28
C LYS A 109 0.87 0.02 -25.37
N MET A 110 2.01 -0.21 -24.72
CA MET A 110 2.70 0.79 -23.91
C MET A 110 4.21 0.68 -24.08
N ILE A 111 4.89 1.82 -24.08
CA ILE A 111 6.35 1.90 -24.16
C ILE A 111 6.84 2.72 -22.97
N PHE A 112 7.70 2.11 -22.16
CA PHE A 112 8.40 2.74 -21.05
C PHE A 112 9.79 3.16 -21.54
N ASP A 113 10.03 4.47 -21.58
CA ASP A 113 11.32 5.03 -21.98
C ASP A 113 12.31 5.04 -20.80
N ILE A 114 13.25 4.11 -20.82
CA ILE A 114 14.33 4.00 -19.84
C ILE A 114 15.64 4.64 -20.31
N GLY A 115 15.64 5.30 -21.47
CA GLY A 115 16.86 5.80 -22.10
C GLY A 115 17.63 6.85 -21.31
N HIS A 116 16.95 7.54 -20.38
CA HIS A 116 17.57 8.51 -19.47
C HIS A 116 18.08 7.90 -18.16
N CYS A 117 17.79 6.62 -17.88
CA CYS A 117 18.10 6.02 -16.58
C CYS A 117 19.60 5.89 -16.34
N ASP A 118 20.41 5.61 -17.37
CA ASP A 118 21.84 5.35 -17.20
C ASP A 118 22.63 6.57 -16.71
N ALA A 119 22.15 7.78 -17.00
CA ALA A 119 22.74 9.04 -16.55
C ALA A 119 21.97 9.68 -15.37
N CYS A 120 20.95 9.02 -14.83
CA CYS A 120 20.07 9.59 -13.82
C CYS A 120 20.56 9.31 -12.40
N ALA A 121 20.71 10.36 -11.58
CA ALA A 121 21.23 10.26 -10.21
C ALA A 121 20.40 9.34 -9.28
N ILE A 122 19.10 9.19 -9.54
CA ILE A 122 18.21 8.33 -8.74
C ILE A 122 18.02 6.91 -9.29
N ALA A 123 18.62 6.60 -10.44
CA ALA A 123 18.41 5.32 -11.13
C ALA A 123 18.87 4.11 -10.30
N HIS A 124 19.87 4.26 -9.43
CA HIS A 124 20.38 3.18 -8.58
C HIS A 124 19.32 2.53 -7.68
N LYS A 125 18.23 3.24 -7.36
CA LYS A 125 17.03 2.67 -6.69
C LYS A 125 15.83 2.58 -7.62
N CYS A 126 15.60 3.60 -8.45
CA CYS A 126 14.40 3.66 -9.26
C CYS A 126 14.40 2.71 -10.47
N LYS A 127 15.54 2.51 -11.16
CA LYS A 127 15.61 1.65 -12.35
C LYS A 127 15.34 0.17 -12.01
N PRO A 128 15.96 -0.42 -10.97
CA PRO A 128 15.63 -1.80 -10.57
C PRO A 128 14.16 -1.98 -10.19
N GLU A 129 13.55 -1.00 -9.53
CA GLU A 129 12.12 -1.06 -9.18
C GLU A 129 11.22 -0.93 -10.41
N ILE A 130 11.60 -0.13 -11.42
CA ILE A 130 10.90 -0.05 -12.70
C ILE A 130 10.93 -1.40 -13.42
N GLU A 131 12.11 -2.01 -13.51
CA GLU A 131 12.32 -3.32 -14.15
C GLU A 131 11.51 -4.40 -13.43
N LYS A 132 11.56 -4.44 -12.10
CA LYS A 132 10.76 -5.36 -11.29
C LYS A 132 9.26 -5.18 -11.51
N ASN A 133 8.76 -3.94 -11.48
CA ASN A 133 7.33 -3.67 -11.70
C ASN A 133 6.89 -4.02 -13.13
N TYR A 134 7.78 -3.87 -14.10
CA TYR A 134 7.57 -4.27 -15.49
C TYR A 134 7.48 -5.80 -15.62
N GLU A 135 8.41 -6.54 -15.01
CA GLU A 135 8.44 -8.01 -15.01
C GLU A 135 7.21 -8.59 -14.31
N GLU A 136 6.84 -8.08 -13.13
CA GLU A 136 5.63 -8.51 -12.42
C GLU A 136 4.36 -8.22 -13.24
N ALA A 137 4.28 -7.05 -13.89
CA ALA A 137 3.15 -6.72 -14.75
C ALA A 137 3.05 -7.64 -15.98
N LEU A 138 4.17 -7.94 -16.64
CA LEU A 138 4.23 -8.91 -17.74
C LEU A 138 3.73 -10.28 -17.29
N TYR A 139 4.26 -10.77 -16.16
CA TYR A 139 3.88 -12.08 -15.62
C TYR A 139 2.37 -12.19 -15.37
N ILE A 140 1.76 -11.13 -14.84
CA ILE A 140 0.31 -11.11 -14.62
C ILE A 140 -0.46 -10.99 -15.93
N LEU A 141 -0.03 -10.12 -16.86
CA LEU A 141 -0.68 -9.97 -18.17
C LEU A 141 -0.67 -11.29 -18.95
N GLU A 142 0.44 -12.03 -18.90
CA GLU A 142 0.53 -13.38 -19.47
C GLU A 142 -0.41 -14.36 -18.76
N ALA A 143 -0.41 -14.37 -17.43
CA ALA A 143 -1.24 -15.28 -16.63
C ALA A 143 -2.75 -15.05 -16.80
N ILE A 144 -3.18 -13.84 -17.18
CA ILE A 144 -4.57 -13.51 -17.54
C ILE A 144 -4.85 -13.61 -19.04
N GLN A 145 -3.91 -14.14 -19.84
CA GLN A 145 -4.02 -14.30 -21.29
C GLN A 145 -4.32 -12.97 -22.02
N SER A 146 -3.74 -11.87 -21.54
CA SER A 146 -3.89 -10.56 -22.17
C SER A 146 -3.07 -10.47 -23.47
N ASP A 147 -3.64 -9.81 -24.47
CA ASP A 147 -2.98 -9.39 -25.71
C ASP A 147 -2.20 -8.08 -25.58
N ALA A 148 -2.16 -7.48 -24.38
CA ALA A 148 -1.47 -6.22 -24.16
C ALA A 148 0.06 -6.39 -24.26
N VAL A 149 0.70 -5.48 -24.98
CA VAL A 149 2.15 -5.44 -25.19
C VAL A 149 2.74 -4.26 -24.43
N ILE A 150 3.63 -4.54 -23.50
CA ILE A 150 4.41 -3.53 -22.78
C ILE A 150 5.90 -3.72 -23.05
N GLU A 151 6.62 -2.63 -23.35
CA GLU A 151 8.04 -2.68 -23.73
C GLU A 151 8.86 -1.68 -22.90
N LEU A 152 10.03 -2.10 -22.42
CA LEU A 152 11.09 -1.18 -21.97
C LEU A 152 12.00 -0.85 -23.15
N LYS A 153 12.18 0.43 -23.47
CA LYS A 153 12.99 0.89 -24.61
C LYS A 153 13.90 2.05 -24.24
N ASP A 154 15.07 2.10 -24.88
CA ASP A 154 15.94 3.27 -24.89
C ASP A 154 15.45 4.23 -25.99
N VAL A 155 14.44 5.04 -25.66
CA VAL A 155 13.85 6.01 -26.62
C VAL A 155 14.56 7.35 -26.51
N LYS A 156 15.01 7.74 -25.30
CA LYS A 156 15.63 9.05 -25.01
C LYS A 156 14.75 10.19 -25.51
N TYR A 157 13.48 10.17 -25.10
CA TYR A 157 12.57 11.24 -25.46
C TYR A 157 13.07 12.58 -24.91
N GLU A 158 13.03 13.61 -25.75
CA GLU A 158 13.25 15.00 -25.39
C GLU A 158 12.10 15.81 -25.97
N ASP A 159 11.51 16.70 -25.16
CA ASP A 159 10.47 17.59 -25.63
C ASP A 159 11.09 18.65 -26.56
N LYS A 160 10.49 18.88 -27.72
CA LYS A 160 11.02 19.81 -28.73
C LYS A 160 10.76 21.28 -28.37
N ASP A 161 9.94 21.55 -27.35
CA ASP A 161 9.45 22.90 -27.01
C ASP A 161 10.03 23.52 -25.70
N GLU A 162 10.96 22.86 -24.99
CA GLU A 162 11.57 23.42 -23.78
C GLU A 162 12.74 24.40 -24.04
N VAL A 163 12.42 25.59 -24.56
CA VAL A 163 13.21 26.81 -24.28
C VAL A 163 12.27 27.91 -23.80
N LYS A 164 11.90 27.88 -22.50
CA LYS A 164 11.49 29.09 -21.77
C LYS A 164 12.01 29.02 -20.33
N GLU A 165 13.16 29.66 -20.11
CA GLU A 165 13.57 30.08 -18.77
C GLU A 165 12.47 30.94 -18.15
N SER A 166 11.79 30.42 -17.13
CA SER A 166 10.90 31.25 -16.33
C SER A 166 11.73 32.20 -15.48
N ASN A 167 11.72 33.47 -15.84
CA ASN A 167 12.38 34.56 -15.12
C ASN A 167 11.90 34.60 -13.65
N ARG A 168 12.84 34.52 -12.69
CA ARG A 168 12.62 34.65 -11.23
C ARG A 168 11.94 35.97 -10.80
N ARG A 169 11.70 36.90 -11.73
CA ARG A 169 11.15 38.25 -11.49
C ARG A 169 9.63 38.37 -11.53
N GLU A 170 8.87 37.31 -11.86
CA GLU A 170 7.39 37.36 -11.81
C GLU A 170 6.78 37.09 -10.42
N PHE A 171 7.60 36.73 -9.41
CA PHE A 171 7.11 36.31 -8.09
C PHE A 171 6.47 37.45 -7.27
N PHE A 172 6.91 38.69 -7.44
CA PHE A 172 6.47 39.81 -6.60
C PHE A 172 5.32 40.65 -7.16
N SER A 173 4.83 40.38 -8.38
CA SER A 173 3.80 41.21 -9.02
C SER A 173 2.34 40.75 -8.79
N ARG A 174 2.11 39.65 -8.07
CA ARG A 174 0.76 39.04 -7.92
C ARG A 174 0.31 38.81 -6.47
N ILE A 175 0.54 39.77 -5.58
CA ILE A 175 -0.06 39.75 -4.24
C ILE A 175 -1.44 40.43 -4.33
N ASN A 176 -2.50 39.62 -4.34
CA ASN A 176 -3.89 40.07 -4.27
C ASN A 176 -4.54 39.51 -2.99
N LEU A 177 -5.27 40.34 -2.23
CA LEU A 177 -5.80 40.02 -0.88
C LEU A 177 -6.71 38.77 -0.85
N LYS A 178 -7.28 38.34 -1.98
CA LYS A 178 -8.10 37.12 -2.08
C LYS A 178 -7.31 35.81 -2.01
N ASN A 179 -5.97 35.85 -2.12
CA ASN A 179 -5.11 34.66 -2.18
C ASN A 179 -4.18 34.50 -0.97
N VAL A 180 -4.32 35.32 0.08
CA VAL A 180 -3.39 35.34 1.23
C VAL A 180 -3.22 33.96 1.88
N ALA A 181 -4.28 33.17 2.01
CA ALA A 181 -4.19 31.80 2.56
C ALA A 181 -3.37 30.85 1.66
N LYS A 182 -3.56 30.92 0.33
CA LYS A 182 -2.75 30.15 -0.63
C LYS A 182 -1.30 30.61 -0.66
N THR A 183 -1.08 31.93 -0.54
CA THR A 183 0.27 32.50 -0.47
C THR A 183 0.98 32.10 0.82
N LYS A 184 0.29 32.08 1.96
CA LYS A 184 0.84 31.61 3.24
C LYS A 184 1.23 30.13 3.18
N MET A 185 0.33 29.26 2.71
CA MET A 185 0.64 27.84 2.54
C MET A 185 1.81 27.60 1.57
N LYS A 186 1.87 28.36 0.48
CA LYS A 186 2.98 28.27 -0.48
C LYS A 186 4.29 28.76 0.13
N PHE A 187 4.26 29.83 0.93
CA PHE A 187 5.43 30.35 1.64
C PHE A 187 5.93 29.37 2.71
N GLU A 188 5.04 28.79 3.51
CA GLU A 188 5.39 27.75 4.49
C GLU A 188 6.04 26.52 3.82
N LYS A 189 5.50 26.07 2.69
CA LYS A 189 6.12 25.00 1.88
C LYS A 189 7.52 25.37 1.38
N GLU A 190 7.73 26.61 0.94
CA GLU A 190 9.06 27.06 0.48
C GLU A 190 10.05 27.19 1.65
N ILE A 191 9.62 27.64 2.84
CA ILE A 191 10.46 27.61 4.06
C ILE A 191 10.89 26.18 4.37
N GLN A 192 9.96 25.24 4.31
CA GLN A 192 10.21 23.86 4.67
C GLN A 192 11.13 23.13 3.67
N LYS A 193 11.15 23.56 2.41
CA LYS A 193 12.17 23.15 1.42
C LYS A 193 13.53 23.79 1.67
N ALA A 194 13.57 24.98 2.27
CA ALA A 194 14.82 25.69 2.55
C ALA A 194 15.57 25.11 3.75
N THR A 195 14.88 24.36 4.62
CA THR A 195 15.48 23.67 5.77
C THR A 195 15.91 22.26 5.39
N ASP A 196 17.16 21.90 5.69
CA ASP A 196 17.68 20.53 5.52
C ASP A 196 17.34 19.60 6.68
N ALA A 197 16.17 19.80 7.29
CA ALA A 197 15.73 19.08 8.47
C ALA A 197 14.71 17.99 8.11
N LEU A 198 14.76 16.87 8.83
CA LEU A 198 13.68 15.90 8.84
C LEU A 198 12.46 16.51 9.52
N VAL A 199 11.32 16.47 8.82
CA VAL A 199 10.03 16.89 9.35
C VAL A 199 9.32 15.66 9.88
N GLU A 200 9.18 15.62 11.20
CA GLU A 200 8.40 14.59 11.87
C GLU A 200 6.90 14.82 11.69
N HIS A 201 6.15 13.72 11.59
CA HIS A 201 4.70 13.77 11.46
C HIS A 201 4.05 13.16 12.69
N THR A 202 2.93 13.73 13.10
CA THR A 202 2.10 13.25 14.19
C THR A 202 0.65 13.10 13.73
N LEU A 203 -0.10 12.25 14.42
CA LEU A 203 -1.53 12.08 14.14
C LEU A 203 -2.29 13.31 14.63
N GLN A 204 -3.00 13.96 13.72
CA GLN A 204 -3.94 15.03 14.07
C GLN A 204 -5.30 14.43 14.47
N LYS A 205 -6.15 15.21 15.14
CA LYS A 205 -7.52 14.77 15.51
C LYS A 205 -8.32 14.28 14.30
N SER A 206 -8.16 14.94 13.16
CA SER A 206 -8.78 14.55 11.89
C SER A 206 -8.28 13.20 11.39
N ASP A 207 -6.99 12.86 11.62
CA ASP A 207 -6.45 11.56 11.23
C ASP A 207 -7.02 10.44 12.07
N ILE A 208 -7.11 10.65 13.39
CA ILE A 208 -7.60 9.65 14.35
C ILE A 208 -9.01 9.18 14.00
N ALA A 209 -9.87 10.12 13.58
CA ALA A 209 -11.23 9.81 13.14
C ALA A 209 -11.30 8.86 11.92
N LEU A 210 -10.24 8.84 11.11
CA LEU A 210 -10.18 8.09 9.85
C LEU A 210 -9.40 6.77 9.95
N LEU A 211 -8.62 6.54 11.01
CA LEU A 211 -7.74 5.35 11.13
C LEU A 211 -8.48 4.01 10.98
N LYS A 212 -9.71 3.93 11.49
CA LYS A 212 -10.50 2.69 11.45
C LYS A 212 -11.38 2.58 10.19
N GLN A 213 -11.39 3.60 9.34
CA GLN A 213 -12.19 3.58 8.13
C GLN A 213 -11.55 2.64 7.11
N LYS A 214 -12.25 1.55 6.79
CA LYS A 214 -11.83 0.63 5.74
C LYS A 214 -11.94 1.33 4.38
N ARG A 215 -10.90 1.26 3.56
CA ARG A 215 -10.86 1.93 2.25
C ARG A 215 -10.19 1.06 1.20
N ILE A 216 -10.80 0.99 0.03
CA ILE A 216 -10.18 0.48 -1.19
C ILE A 216 -9.33 1.60 -1.80
N THR A 217 -8.05 1.33 -2.08
CA THR A 217 -7.14 2.27 -2.72
C THR A 217 -7.63 2.66 -4.11
N ASP A 218 -7.24 3.85 -4.57
CA ASP A 218 -7.70 4.35 -5.86
C ASP A 218 -7.08 3.52 -7.01
N ARG A 219 -5.81 3.09 -6.88
CA ARG A 219 -5.17 2.12 -7.79
C ARG A 219 -5.92 0.79 -7.88
N ARG A 220 -6.39 0.25 -6.75
CA ARG A 220 -7.18 -1.00 -6.72
C ARG A 220 -8.51 -0.85 -7.43
N LYS A 221 -9.19 0.30 -7.30
CA LYS A 221 -10.43 0.59 -8.04
C LYS A 221 -10.17 0.64 -9.54
N LEU A 222 -9.06 1.26 -9.97
CA LEU A 222 -8.67 1.30 -11.38
C LEU A 222 -8.40 -0.11 -11.93
N LEU A 223 -7.71 -0.96 -11.17
CA LEU A 223 -7.48 -2.35 -11.52
C LEU A 223 -8.79 -3.11 -11.73
N PHE A 224 -9.75 -2.99 -10.80
CA PHE A 224 -11.07 -3.63 -10.97
C PHE A 224 -11.80 -3.12 -12.20
N MET A 225 -11.74 -1.81 -12.42
CA MET A 225 -12.37 -1.18 -13.56
C MET A 225 -11.76 -1.67 -14.88
N ALA A 226 -10.44 -1.86 -14.94
CA ALA A 226 -9.73 -2.38 -16.12
C ALA A 226 -10.02 -3.86 -16.36
N LEU A 227 -9.96 -4.69 -15.31
CA LEU A 227 -10.25 -6.14 -15.38
C LEU A 227 -11.67 -6.43 -15.87
N ARG A 228 -12.65 -5.58 -15.53
CA ARG A 228 -14.03 -5.72 -16.01
C ARG A 228 -14.24 -5.38 -17.50
N ARG A 229 -13.23 -4.81 -18.17
CA ARG A 229 -13.28 -4.46 -19.60
C ARG A 229 -12.59 -5.46 -20.50
N VAL A 230 -12.02 -6.51 -19.95
CA VAL A 230 -11.39 -7.60 -20.70
C VAL A 230 -12.17 -8.89 -20.50
N ASP A 231 -12.08 -9.77 -21.48
CA ASP A 231 -12.70 -11.08 -21.39
C ASP A 231 -12.00 -11.92 -20.32
N LYS A 232 -12.76 -12.85 -19.74
CA LYS A 232 -12.20 -13.82 -18.81
C LYS A 232 -11.24 -14.75 -19.55
N PRO A 233 -10.10 -15.13 -18.94
CA PRO A 233 -9.22 -16.11 -19.55
C PRO A 233 -9.93 -17.46 -19.70
N SER A 234 -9.54 -18.22 -20.71
CA SER A 234 -10.09 -19.56 -20.96
C SER A 234 -9.78 -20.54 -19.83
N ILE A 235 -8.65 -20.34 -19.15
CA ILE A 235 -8.16 -21.15 -18.03
C ILE A 235 -7.60 -20.20 -16.96
N TYR A 236 -7.95 -20.44 -15.70
CA TYR A 236 -7.37 -19.72 -14.58
C TYR A 236 -6.07 -20.39 -14.12
N HIS A 237 -4.94 -19.78 -14.44
CA HIS A 237 -3.64 -20.22 -13.95
C HIS A 237 -3.45 -19.90 -12.45
N THR A 238 -2.58 -20.66 -11.79
CA THR A 238 -2.01 -20.28 -10.49
C THR A 238 -0.61 -19.75 -10.73
N ILE A 239 -0.28 -18.66 -10.05
CA ILE A 239 1.02 -18.01 -10.16
C ILE A 239 1.75 -18.02 -8.81
N GLU A 240 3.06 -17.87 -8.85
CA GLU A 240 3.88 -17.80 -7.63
C GLU A 240 3.59 -16.49 -6.87
N ALA A 241 3.21 -16.61 -5.61
CA ALA A 241 2.82 -15.46 -4.78
C ALA A 241 4.01 -14.61 -4.32
N GLY A 242 5.23 -15.15 -4.42
CA GLY A 242 6.48 -14.44 -4.17
C GLY A 242 6.66 -13.26 -5.12
N GLU A 243 6.26 -13.46 -6.38
CA GLU A 243 6.38 -12.47 -7.47
C GLU A 243 5.40 -11.30 -7.32
N LEU A 244 4.29 -11.47 -6.59
CA LEU A 244 3.26 -10.44 -6.48
C LEU A 244 3.57 -9.42 -5.38
N THR A 245 3.57 -8.12 -5.65
CA THR A 245 3.86 -7.08 -4.63
C THR A 245 2.61 -6.42 -4.06
N PHE A 246 1.47 -6.49 -4.75
CA PHE A 246 0.25 -5.72 -4.41
C PHE A 246 -0.93 -6.56 -3.89
N THR A 247 -0.88 -7.89 -3.97
CA THR A 247 -1.92 -8.79 -3.42
C THR A 247 -1.32 -10.10 -2.89
N SER A 248 -2.10 -10.89 -2.14
CA SER A 248 -1.64 -12.17 -1.60
C SER A 248 -2.80 -13.11 -1.30
N MET A 249 -2.54 -14.42 -1.35
CA MET A 249 -3.38 -15.43 -0.71
C MET A 249 -2.91 -15.72 0.71
N LYS A 250 -3.84 -16.04 1.62
CA LYS A 250 -3.57 -16.27 3.04
C LYS A 250 -4.22 -17.55 3.55
N GLN A 251 -3.60 -18.14 4.56
CA GLN A 251 -4.12 -19.22 5.37
C GLN A 251 -3.95 -18.86 6.85
N ILE A 252 -4.72 -19.51 7.72
CA ILE A 252 -4.58 -19.38 9.18
C ILE A 252 -4.36 -20.77 9.77
N ASP A 253 -3.30 -20.93 10.54
CA ASP A 253 -3.08 -22.13 11.33
C ASP A 253 -4.05 -22.15 12.53
N SER A 254 -4.94 -23.13 12.53
CA SER A 254 -5.97 -23.30 13.54
C SER A 254 -5.42 -23.73 14.90
N LYS A 255 -4.21 -24.28 14.96
CA LYS A 255 -3.57 -24.73 16.20
C LYS A 255 -2.95 -23.57 16.98
N THR A 256 -2.38 -22.60 16.27
CA THR A 256 -1.67 -21.45 16.86
C THR A 256 -2.55 -20.21 16.97
N CYS A 257 -3.58 -20.08 16.15
CA CYS A 257 -4.50 -18.95 16.24
C CYS A 257 -5.20 -18.89 17.61
N THR A 258 -5.19 -17.73 18.24
CA THR A 258 -5.78 -17.50 19.58
C THR A 258 -7.16 -16.83 19.53
N ALA A 259 -7.73 -16.64 18.34
CA ALA A 259 -8.99 -15.91 18.13
C ALA A 259 -8.99 -14.47 18.71
N CYS A 260 -7.82 -13.82 18.79
CA CYS A 260 -7.65 -12.49 19.40
C CYS A 260 -8.23 -11.30 18.59
N GLN A 261 -8.70 -11.55 17.36
CA GLN A 261 -9.40 -10.58 16.51
C GLN A 261 -8.55 -9.45 15.91
N MET A 262 -7.26 -9.35 16.23
CA MET A 262 -6.44 -8.21 15.83
C MET A 262 -6.29 -8.09 14.30
N CYS A 263 -6.08 -9.20 13.60
CA CYS A 263 -5.72 -9.22 12.18
C CYS A 263 -6.77 -8.56 11.26
N TYR A 264 -8.06 -8.84 11.44
CA TYR A 264 -9.12 -8.24 10.63
C TYR A 264 -9.49 -6.83 11.10
N ARG A 265 -9.27 -6.51 12.38
CA ARG A 265 -9.49 -5.15 12.93
C ARG A 265 -8.48 -4.17 12.34
N VAL A 266 -7.21 -4.56 12.19
CA VAL A 266 -6.17 -3.69 11.61
C VAL A 266 -6.13 -3.70 10.09
N CYS A 267 -6.80 -4.63 9.40
CA CYS A 267 -6.77 -4.71 7.93
C CYS A 267 -7.35 -3.44 7.28
N PRO A 268 -6.56 -2.56 6.64
CA PRO A 268 -7.06 -1.24 6.21
C PRO A 268 -8.03 -1.31 5.03
N SER A 269 -7.88 -2.31 4.15
CA SER A 269 -8.76 -2.47 2.98
C SER A 269 -10.05 -3.22 3.28
N GLY A 270 -10.15 -3.85 4.46
CA GLY A 270 -11.25 -4.76 4.78
C GLY A 270 -11.13 -6.14 4.13
N ALA A 271 -9.98 -6.46 3.53
CA ALA A 271 -9.70 -7.79 2.97
C ALA A 271 -9.85 -8.92 4.00
N LEU A 272 -9.51 -8.67 5.26
CA LEU A 272 -9.86 -9.55 6.37
C LEU A 272 -11.05 -8.96 7.11
N SER A 273 -12.06 -9.79 7.38
CA SER A 273 -13.28 -9.41 8.07
C SER A 273 -13.80 -10.55 8.97
N SER A 274 -14.81 -10.24 9.78
CA SER A 274 -15.50 -11.18 10.66
C SER A 274 -16.99 -10.86 10.71
N ASP A 275 -17.80 -11.81 11.16
CA ASP A 275 -19.20 -11.59 11.43
C ASP A 275 -19.41 -10.88 12.77
N ILE A 276 -20.65 -10.47 13.06
CA ILE A 276 -20.98 -9.72 14.29
C ILE A 276 -20.67 -10.51 15.58
N LYS A 277 -20.64 -11.84 15.51
CA LYS A 277 -20.34 -12.72 16.65
C LYS A 277 -18.84 -12.98 16.83
N ASN A 278 -17.99 -12.48 15.93
CA ASN A 278 -16.58 -12.81 15.87
C ASN A 278 -16.32 -14.33 15.79
N SER A 279 -17.21 -15.05 15.11
CA SER A 279 -17.23 -16.51 15.02
C SER A 279 -16.37 -17.07 13.87
N LYS A 280 -15.78 -16.21 13.05
CA LYS A 280 -14.96 -16.61 11.91
C LYS A 280 -14.02 -15.52 11.44
N ILE A 281 -13.04 -15.88 10.62
CA ILE A 281 -12.26 -14.91 9.83
C ILE A 281 -12.49 -15.21 8.36
N ASP A 282 -13.03 -14.23 7.65
CA ASP A 282 -13.22 -14.28 6.22
C ASP A 282 -12.16 -13.42 5.53
N PHE A 283 -11.73 -13.85 4.35
CA PHE A 283 -10.68 -13.21 3.56
C PHE A 283 -11.11 -13.03 2.10
N ASP A 284 -11.05 -11.79 1.63
CA ASP A 284 -11.23 -11.40 0.23
C ASP A 284 -9.84 -11.07 -0.37
N PRO A 285 -9.28 -11.96 -1.21
CA PRO A 285 -7.97 -11.76 -1.83
C PRO A 285 -7.95 -10.55 -2.76
N LEU A 286 -9.09 -10.26 -3.41
CA LEU A 286 -9.21 -9.16 -4.35
C LEU A 286 -9.13 -7.80 -3.64
N LEU A 287 -9.46 -7.71 -2.36
CA LEU A 287 -9.26 -6.51 -1.54
C LEU A 287 -7.88 -6.43 -0.86
N CYS A 288 -7.09 -7.50 -0.86
CA CYS A 288 -5.81 -7.52 -0.17
C CYS A 288 -4.78 -6.61 -0.85
N ILE A 289 -4.21 -5.67 -0.10
CA ILE A 289 -3.16 -4.74 -0.59
C ILE A 289 -1.73 -5.18 -0.24
N LYS A 290 -1.54 -6.45 0.14
CA LYS A 290 -0.28 -7.06 0.62
C LYS A 290 0.51 -6.15 1.59
N CYS A 291 -0.17 -5.45 2.50
CA CYS A 291 0.46 -4.48 3.41
C CYS A 291 1.13 -5.11 4.65
N HIS A 292 1.01 -6.42 4.83
CA HIS A 292 1.63 -7.22 5.90
C HIS A 292 1.19 -6.93 7.35
N ILE A 293 0.46 -5.82 7.62
CA ILE A 293 0.05 -5.44 8.99
C ILE A 293 -0.70 -6.54 9.77
N CYS A 294 -1.46 -7.40 9.08
CA CYS A 294 -2.16 -8.51 9.74
C CYS A 294 -1.22 -9.59 10.29
N HIS A 295 -0.04 -9.76 9.69
CA HIS A 295 1.00 -10.69 10.16
C HIS A 295 1.77 -10.04 11.31
N ASP A 296 2.13 -8.77 11.16
CA ASP A 296 2.82 -7.98 12.18
C ASP A 296 2.10 -7.99 13.54
N VAL A 297 0.76 -7.94 13.54
CA VAL A 297 -0.04 -7.97 14.79
C VAL A 297 -0.42 -9.37 15.27
N CYS A 298 -0.06 -10.42 14.53
CA CYS A 298 -0.38 -11.78 14.90
C CYS A 298 0.76 -12.35 15.76
N GLU A 299 0.72 -12.09 17.05
CA GLU A 299 1.70 -12.57 18.02
C GLU A 299 2.03 -14.08 17.90
N PRO A 300 1.05 -15.01 17.79
CA PRO A 300 1.37 -16.43 17.65
C PRO A 300 1.82 -16.83 16.24
N ASN A 301 2.00 -15.87 15.32
CA ASN A 301 2.38 -16.07 13.92
C ASN A 301 1.46 -17.04 13.15
N ALA A 302 0.17 -17.02 13.46
CA ALA A 302 -0.80 -17.95 12.89
C ALA A 302 -1.21 -17.64 11.44
N ILE A 303 -0.90 -16.46 10.90
CA ILE A 303 -1.25 -16.10 9.51
C ILE A 303 -0.10 -16.42 8.57
N ILE A 304 -0.39 -17.23 7.56
CA ILE A 304 0.60 -17.76 6.61
C ILE A 304 0.28 -17.24 5.21
N LEU A 305 1.29 -16.78 4.48
CA LEU A 305 1.17 -16.49 3.05
C LEU A 305 1.16 -17.80 2.26
N SER A 306 0.16 -17.97 1.41
CA SER A 306 0.16 -19.06 0.43
C SER A 306 1.27 -18.82 -0.59
N PRO A 307 2.04 -19.85 -0.99
CA PRO A 307 3.08 -19.73 -2.01
C PRO A 307 2.52 -19.49 -3.41
N VAL A 308 1.21 -19.70 -3.59
CA VAL A 308 0.51 -19.51 -4.87
C VAL A 308 -0.63 -18.52 -4.74
N TYR A 309 -0.90 -17.80 -5.82
CA TYR A 309 -2.07 -16.94 -6.01
C TYR A 309 -2.93 -17.48 -7.16
N LYS A 310 -4.25 -17.48 -6.97
CA LYS A 310 -5.19 -17.96 -7.99
C LYS A 310 -5.63 -16.77 -8.85
N ILE A 311 -5.32 -16.79 -10.15
CA ILE A 311 -5.75 -15.73 -11.08
C ILE A 311 -7.27 -15.57 -11.12
N LYS A 312 -8.01 -16.66 -10.84
CA LYS A 312 -9.47 -16.64 -10.71
C LYS A 312 -9.97 -15.50 -9.82
N GLU A 313 -9.26 -15.17 -8.74
CA GLU A 313 -9.67 -14.11 -7.79
C GLU A 313 -9.78 -12.72 -8.45
N PHE A 314 -9.11 -12.46 -9.58
CA PHE A 314 -9.23 -11.19 -10.30
C PHE A 314 -10.52 -11.06 -11.12
N PHE A 315 -11.14 -12.17 -11.51
CA PHE A 315 -12.30 -12.18 -12.39
C PHE A 315 -13.57 -12.71 -11.69
N GLU A 316 -13.38 -13.62 -10.75
CA GLU A 316 -14.39 -14.30 -9.96
C GLU A 316 -13.93 -14.33 -8.50
N PRO A 317 -13.87 -13.15 -7.84
CA PRO A 317 -13.42 -13.04 -6.47
C PRO A 317 -14.35 -13.83 -5.54
N GLU A 318 -13.75 -14.64 -4.68
CA GLU A 318 -14.47 -15.38 -3.64
C GLU A 318 -14.02 -14.91 -2.25
N VAL A 319 -14.99 -14.84 -1.33
CA VAL A 319 -14.68 -14.62 0.08
C VAL A 319 -14.37 -15.98 0.71
N HIS A 320 -13.12 -16.18 1.11
CA HIS A 320 -12.62 -17.42 1.69
C HIS A 320 -12.79 -17.40 3.20
N ASN A 321 -13.47 -18.40 3.75
CA ASN A 321 -13.49 -18.60 5.20
C ASN A 321 -12.17 -19.25 5.64
N LEU A 322 -11.30 -18.49 6.32
CA LEU A 322 -9.97 -18.96 6.73
C LEU A 322 -10.03 -19.82 8.00
N ILE A 323 -10.93 -19.49 8.92
CA ILE A 323 -11.12 -20.22 10.19
C ILE A 323 -12.49 -19.92 10.79
N LYS A 324 -13.01 -20.86 11.59
CA LYS A 324 -14.23 -20.71 12.41
C LYS A 324 -13.88 -20.94 13.88
N PHE A 325 -14.57 -20.20 14.75
CA PHE A 325 -14.41 -20.23 16.19
C PHE A 325 -15.69 -20.69 16.88
N ASN A 326 -15.52 -21.32 18.04
CA ASN A 326 -16.61 -21.49 18.99
C ASN A 326 -16.84 -20.18 19.73
N VAL A 327 -18.10 -19.78 19.88
CA VAL A 327 -18.49 -18.58 20.63
C VAL A 327 -19.25 -19.02 21.87
N LYS A 328 -18.73 -18.68 23.05
CA LYS A 328 -19.29 -19.08 24.35
C LYS A 328 -19.11 -17.98 25.39
N ARG A 329 -19.74 -18.15 26.55
CA ARG A 329 -19.59 -17.26 27.71
C ARG A 329 -18.46 -17.77 28.59
N CYS A 330 -17.65 -16.84 29.11
CA CYS A 330 -16.61 -17.15 30.09
C CYS A 330 -17.23 -17.55 31.43
N ASP A 331 -16.74 -18.63 32.04
CA ASP A 331 -17.27 -19.16 33.30
C ASP A 331 -17.08 -18.20 34.51
N GLU A 332 -16.12 -17.27 34.44
CA GLU A 332 -15.86 -16.29 35.50
C GLU A 332 -16.54 -14.95 35.27
N CYS A 333 -16.23 -14.26 34.16
CA CYS A 333 -16.72 -12.90 33.92
C CYS A 333 -18.01 -12.84 33.08
N ASN A 334 -18.52 -13.98 32.61
CA ASN A 334 -19.72 -14.10 31.77
C ASN A 334 -19.66 -13.34 30.42
N MET A 335 -18.49 -12.80 30.04
CA MET A 335 -18.27 -12.16 28.74
C MET A 335 -18.26 -13.18 27.62
N ILE A 336 -18.81 -12.80 26.47
CA ILE A 336 -18.77 -13.62 25.25
C ILE A 336 -17.37 -13.55 24.65
N PHE A 337 -16.78 -14.70 24.35
CA PHE A 337 -15.48 -14.79 23.68
C PHE A 337 -15.46 -15.89 22.62
N SER A 338 -14.53 -15.74 21.69
CA SER A 338 -14.26 -16.69 20.61
C SER A 338 -13.06 -17.54 20.97
N THR A 339 -13.08 -18.82 20.62
CA THR A 339 -11.93 -19.72 20.79
C THR A 339 -11.90 -20.82 19.75
N ASN A 340 -10.69 -21.28 19.43
CA ASN A 340 -10.43 -22.47 18.63
C ASN A 340 -10.57 -23.77 19.41
N ASN A 341 -10.52 -23.72 20.75
CA ASN A 341 -10.60 -24.88 21.61
C ASN A 341 -11.98 -24.98 22.27
N SER A 342 -12.72 -26.04 21.95
CA SER A 342 -14.04 -26.31 22.51
C SER A 342 -14.01 -26.49 24.02
N SER A 343 -12.88 -26.92 24.60
CA SER A 343 -12.72 -27.14 26.04
C SER A 343 -12.41 -25.88 26.85
N ASP A 344 -12.03 -24.76 26.23
CA ASP A 344 -11.71 -23.53 26.97
C ASP A 344 -12.91 -23.02 27.78
N LYS A 345 -12.71 -22.73 29.06
CA LYS A 345 -13.77 -22.19 29.93
C LYS A 345 -13.65 -20.68 30.18
N LEU A 346 -12.44 -20.15 30.04
CA LEU A 346 -12.10 -18.78 30.36
C LEU A 346 -11.78 -17.97 29.11
N CYS A 347 -12.15 -16.68 29.12
CA CYS A 347 -11.68 -15.75 28.09
C CYS A 347 -10.21 -15.40 28.31
N TYR A 348 -9.55 -14.83 27.29
CA TYR A 348 -8.14 -14.44 27.36
C TYR A 348 -7.81 -13.60 28.60
N ARG A 349 -8.66 -12.64 28.97
CA ARG A 349 -8.44 -11.78 30.15
C ARG A 349 -8.44 -12.59 31.45
N CYS A 350 -9.48 -13.38 31.69
CA CYS A 350 -9.57 -14.21 32.89
C CYS A 350 -8.41 -15.21 32.97
N LYS A 351 -8.02 -15.80 31.84
CA LYS A 351 -6.86 -16.69 31.78
C LYS A 351 -5.54 -15.97 32.11
N ALA A 352 -5.32 -14.77 31.56
CA ALA A 352 -4.13 -13.98 31.84
C ALA A 352 -4.08 -13.53 33.32
N GLU A 353 -5.21 -13.10 33.88
CA GLU A 353 -5.31 -12.75 35.30
C GLU A 353 -5.00 -13.95 36.21
N GLU A 354 -5.49 -15.15 35.87
CA GLU A 354 -5.17 -16.39 36.59
C GLU A 354 -3.68 -16.75 36.49
N GLU A 355 -3.09 -16.66 35.29
CA GLU A 355 -1.67 -16.91 35.06
C GLU A 355 -0.79 -15.93 35.85
N GLU A 356 -1.08 -14.62 35.79
CA GLU A 356 -0.38 -13.58 36.56
C GLU A 356 -0.48 -13.82 38.07
N ALA A 357 -1.67 -14.18 38.57
CA ALA A 357 -1.85 -14.51 39.98
C ALA A 357 -1.01 -15.72 40.39
N ARG A 358 -0.98 -16.77 39.56
CA ARG A 358 -0.17 -17.97 39.83
C ARG A 358 1.32 -17.66 39.83
N GLU A 359 1.79 -16.85 38.90
CA GLU A 359 3.18 -16.39 38.85
C GLU A 359 3.55 -15.59 40.11
N LEU A 360 2.69 -14.65 40.51
CA LEU A 360 2.90 -13.83 41.71
C LEU A 360 3.03 -14.66 42.98
N TRP A 361 2.25 -15.74 43.09
CA TRP A 361 2.22 -16.63 44.26
C TRP A 361 3.07 -17.90 44.11
N GLY A 362 3.80 -18.07 42.99
CA GLY A 362 4.69 -19.22 42.75
C GLY A 362 3.97 -20.57 42.58
N ILE A 363 2.71 -20.58 42.14
CA ILE A 363 1.88 -21.79 42.01
C ILE A 363 2.18 -22.49 40.67
N LYS A 364 2.95 -23.59 40.73
CA LYS A 364 3.47 -24.30 39.55
C LYS A 364 2.58 -25.42 38.98
N GLU A 365 1.55 -25.87 39.69
CA GLU A 365 0.72 -27.03 39.28
C GLU A 365 -0.74 -26.64 39.02
N ASN A 366 -1.39 -27.34 38.09
CA ASN A 366 -2.83 -27.25 37.87
C ASN A 366 -3.54 -28.11 38.90
N ILE A 367 -4.43 -27.52 39.71
CA ILE A 367 -5.32 -28.26 40.62
C ILE A 367 -6.42 -28.95 39.82
#